data_AF-A0A937ZGU5-F1
#
_entry.id   AF-A0A937ZGU5-F1
#
_cell.length_a   1.000
_cell.length_b   1.000
_cell.length_c   1.000
_cell.angle_alpha   90.00
_cell.angle_beta   90.00
_cell.angle_gamma   90.00
#
_symmetry.space_group_name_H-M   'P 1'
#
loop_
_entity.id
_entity.type
_entity.pdbx_description
1 polymer ?
#
loop_
_entity_poly.entity_id
_entity_poly.type
_entity_poly.pdbx_seq_one_letter_code
_entity_poly.pdbx_strand_id
1 'polypeptide(L)'
;MKDVVSRAEVALDYPDKTYIGFFDRHSRYAVEADGKNLILRLEHRGEERKVVDIHLEYPLLAAVLEDFTASRASHKAMQPHERDHLVRALKGLAGALAKAG
;
A
#
# COMPACT_ATOMS: atom_id res chain seq x y z
N MET A 1 -4.28 -12.33 7.84
CA MET A 1 -4.88 -11.27 6.97
C MET A 1 -5.84 -10.44 7.80
N LYS A 2 -6.01 -9.16 7.46
CA LYS A 2 -6.93 -8.21 8.09
C LYS A 2 -7.92 -7.70 7.05
N ASP A 3 -9.04 -7.15 7.48
CA ASP A 3 -9.99 -6.52 6.55
C ASP A 3 -9.43 -5.19 6.05
N VAL A 4 -9.69 -4.88 4.78
CA VAL A 4 -9.25 -3.64 4.15
C VAL A 4 -10.00 -2.46 4.77
N VAL A 5 -9.26 -1.47 5.27
CA VAL A 5 -9.83 -0.30 5.98
C VAL A 5 -10.43 0.74 5.03
N SER A 6 -9.98 0.77 3.77
CA SER A 6 -10.47 1.67 2.71
C SER A 6 -10.09 1.10 1.34
N ARG A 7 -10.78 1.52 0.28
CA ARG A 7 -10.66 0.94 -1.06
C ARG A 7 -9.22 0.97 -1.59
N ALA A 8 -8.77 -0.14 -2.15
CA ALA A 8 -7.61 -0.21 -3.03
C ALA A 8 -8.07 -0.48 -4.48
N GLU A 9 -7.42 0.19 -5.42
CA GLU A 9 -7.55 -0.07 -6.85
C GLU A 9 -6.20 -0.56 -7.35
N VAL A 10 -6.21 -1.61 -8.16
CA VAL A 10 -5.01 -2.16 -8.79
C VAL A 10 -5.28 -2.25 -10.28
N ALA A 11 -4.45 -1.56 -11.07
CA ALA A 11 -4.47 -1.61 -12.51
C ALA A 11 -3.18 -2.25 -13.03
N LEU A 12 -3.30 -3.11 -14.04
CA LEU A 12 -2.19 -3.65 -14.81
C LEU A 12 -2.48 -3.41 -16.29
N ASP A 13 -1.73 -2.47 -16.86
CA ASP A 13 -1.88 -2.02 -18.24
C ASP A 13 -0.82 -2.66 -19.13
N TYR A 14 -1.29 -3.30 -20.20
CA TYR A 14 -0.51 -3.73 -21.35
C TYR A 14 -0.94 -2.88 -22.56
N PRO A 15 -0.14 -2.84 -23.65
CA PRO A 15 -0.46 -2.04 -24.82
C PRO A 15 -1.85 -2.31 -25.43
N ASP A 16 -2.35 -3.54 -25.33
CA ASP A 16 -3.59 -4.02 -25.92
C ASP A 16 -4.68 -4.40 -24.91
N LYS A 17 -4.37 -4.38 -23.60
CA LYS A 17 -5.29 -4.84 -22.56
C LYS A 17 -5.00 -4.21 -21.20
N THR A 18 -6.07 -3.93 -20.47
CA THR A 18 -6.03 -3.38 -19.11
C THR A 18 -6.78 -4.31 -18.16
N TYR A 19 -6.14 -4.69 -17.06
CA TYR A 19 -6.79 -5.40 -15.96
C TYR A 19 -6.94 -4.47 -14.76
N ILE A 20 -8.16 -4.21 -14.33
CA ILE A 20 -8.44 -3.38 -13.15
C ILE A 20 -9.20 -4.20 -12.11
N GLY A 21 -8.72 -4.15 -10.88
CA GLY A 21 -9.33 -4.78 -9.71
C GLY A 21 -9.56 -3.79 -8.60
N PHE A 22 -10.71 -3.91 -7.93
CA PHE A 22 -11.03 -3.15 -6.72
C PHE A 22 -11.09 -4.07 -5.52
N PHE A 23 -10.49 -3.64 -4.42
CA PHE A 23 -10.53 -4.31 -3.12
C PHE A 23 -11.12 -3.33 -2.11
N ASP A 24 -12.35 -3.61 -1.69
CA ASP A 24 -13.09 -2.79 -0.73
C ASP A 24 -13.13 -3.44 0.67
N ARG A 25 -14.01 -2.97 1.55
CA ARG A 25 -14.22 -3.49 2.91
C ARG A 25 -14.56 -4.99 3.00
N HIS A 26 -15.02 -5.61 1.90
CA HIS A 26 -15.29 -7.05 1.83
C HIS A 26 -14.05 -7.85 1.40
N SER A 27 -12.94 -7.16 1.19
CA SER A 27 -11.65 -7.72 0.83
C SER A 27 -10.70 -7.72 2.02
N ARG A 28 -9.66 -8.53 1.91
CA ARG A 28 -8.65 -8.73 2.95
C ARG A 28 -7.27 -8.38 2.45
N TYR A 29 -6.40 -7.96 3.35
CA TYR A 29 -5.00 -7.71 3.07
C TYR A 29 -4.06 -8.42 4.06
N ALA A 30 -2.84 -8.69 3.62
CA ALA A 30 -1.72 -9.05 4.48
C ALA A 30 -0.48 -8.26 4.08
N VAL A 31 0.33 -7.95 5.07
CA VAL A 31 1.64 -7.34 4.88
C VAL A 31 2.66 -8.20 5.61
N GLU A 32 3.69 -8.60 4.90
CA GLU A 32 4.86 -9.30 5.42
C GLU A 32 6.12 -8.52 5.02
N ALA A 33 7.18 -8.69 5.79
CA ALA A 33 8.48 -8.11 5.52
C ALA A 33 9.51 -9.25 5.59
N ASP A 34 10.40 -9.31 4.61
CA ASP A 34 11.53 -10.24 4.61
C ASP A 34 12.87 -9.47 4.69
N GLY A 35 14.00 -10.13 4.44
CA GLY A 35 15.31 -9.46 4.49
C GLY A 35 15.50 -8.32 3.48
N LYS A 36 14.68 -8.22 2.42
CA LYS A 36 14.85 -7.26 1.32
C LYS A 36 13.56 -6.62 0.80
N ASN A 37 12.39 -7.17 1.11
CA ASN A 37 11.10 -6.78 0.53
C ASN A 37 10.03 -6.47 1.58
N LEU A 38 9.13 -5.57 1.19
CA LEU A 38 7.73 -5.55 1.63
C LEU A 38 6.89 -6.44 0.70
N ILE A 39 6.07 -7.32 1.27
CA ILE A 39 5.11 -8.16 0.54
C ILE A 39 3.70 -7.75 0.94
N LEU A 40 2.93 -7.21 0.00
CA LEU A 40 1.51 -6.85 0.17
C LEU A 40 0.64 -7.81 -0.62
N ARG A 41 -0.26 -8.49 0.07
CA ARG A 41 -1.31 -9.32 -0.55
C ARG A 41 -2.67 -8.67 -0.36
N LEU A 42 -3.45 -8.57 -1.43
CA LEU A 42 -4.87 -8.21 -1.44
C LEU A 42 -5.70 -9.39 -1.95
N GLU A 43 -6.80 -9.72 -1.27
CA GLU A 43 -7.67 -10.83 -1.65
C GLU A 43 -9.15 -10.44 -1.50
N HIS A 44 -9.92 -10.65 -2.57
CA HIS A 44 -11.38 -10.64 -2.57
C HIS A 44 -11.87 -12.09 -2.72
N ARG A 45 -12.69 -12.58 -1.78
CA ARG A 45 -13.16 -13.98 -1.72
C ARG A 45 -14.62 -14.17 -2.16
N GLY A 46 -15.21 -13.19 -2.84
CA GLY A 46 -16.55 -13.31 -3.42
C GLY A 46 -16.59 -14.28 -4.60
N GLU A 47 -17.73 -14.33 -5.30
CA GLU A 47 -17.95 -15.20 -6.47
C GLU A 47 -16.86 -15.02 -7.54
N GLU A 48 -16.42 -13.79 -7.75
CA GLU A 48 -15.23 -13.47 -8.54
C GLU A 48 -14.00 -13.33 -7.64
N ARG A 49 -13.31 -14.43 -7.39
CA ARG A 49 -12.06 -14.40 -6.61
C ARG A 49 -11.00 -13.53 -7.30
N LYS A 50 -10.47 -12.54 -6.57
CA LYS A 50 -9.36 -11.67 -7.03
C LYS A 50 -8.24 -11.73 -6.00
N VAL A 51 -7.02 -11.90 -6.48
CA VAL A 51 -5.81 -11.87 -5.64
C VAL A 51 -4.76 -11.04 -6.34
N VAL A 52 -4.13 -10.15 -5.59
CA VAL A 52 -2.96 -9.38 -6.03
C VAL A 52 -1.88 -9.55 -4.98
N ASP A 53 -0.68 -9.89 -5.43
CA ASP A 53 0.54 -9.93 -4.62
C ASP A 53 1.53 -8.89 -5.18
N ILE A 54 1.96 -7.95 -4.35
CA ILE A 54 2.90 -6.89 -4.69
C ILE A 54 4.14 -7.06 -3.81
N HIS A 55 5.30 -7.18 -4.44
CA HIS A 55 6.58 -7.30 -3.76
C HIS A 55 7.40 -6.06 -4.11
N LEU A 56 7.76 -5.26 -3.11
CA LEU A 56 8.58 -4.07 -3.28
C LEU A 56 9.87 -4.25 -2.49
N GLU A 57 11.00 -4.23 -3.19
CA GLU A 57 12.30 -4.14 -2.54
C GLU A 57 12.38 -2.83 -1.74
N TYR A 58 13.07 -2.84 -0.59
CA TYR A 58 13.15 -1.68 0.29
C TYR A 58 13.66 -0.40 -0.39
N PRO A 59 14.64 -0.43 -1.31
CA PRO A 59 15.05 0.77 -2.05
C PRO A 59 13.92 1.37 -2.90
N LEU A 60 13.13 0.54 -3.58
CA LEU A 60 11.99 1.02 -4.37
C LEU A 60 10.87 1.56 -3.46
N LEU A 61 10.59 0.89 -2.35
CA LEU A 61 9.63 1.37 -1.36
C LEU A 61 10.04 2.75 -0.81
N ALA A 62 11.33 2.95 -0.52
CA ALA A 62 11.85 4.24 -0.07
C ALA A 62 11.66 5.33 -1.12
N ALA A 63 12.05 5.07 -2.38
CA ALA A 63 11.85 6.01 -3.48
C ALA A 63 10.37 6.40 -3.68
N VAL A 64 9.45 5.44 -3.60
CA VAL A 64 8.00 5.72 -3.67
C VAL A 64 7.53 6.66 -2.56
N LEU A 65 8.03 6.50 -1.33
CA LEU A 65 7.68 7.36 -0.20
C LEU A 65 8.27 8.78 -0.34
N GLU A 66 9.48 8.90 -0.89
CA GLU A 66 10.12 10.17 -1.21
C GLU A 66 9.36 10.93 -2.31
N ASP A 67 9.02 10.25 -3.41
CA ASP A 67 8.23 10.81 -4.50
C ASP A 67 6.82 11.19 -4.06
N PHE A 68 6.19 10.38 -3.20
CA PHE A 68 4.92 10.72 -2.57
C PHE A 68 5.01 12.01 -1.76
N THR A 69 6.12 12.21 -1.03
CA THR A 69 6.37 13.42 -0.25
C THR A 69 6.52 14.64 -1.16
N ALA A 70 7.27 14.51 -2.26
CA ALA A 70 7.45 15.55 -3.25
C ALA A 70 6.12 15.93 -3.93
N SER A 71 5.34 14.93 -4.37
CA SER A 71 4.02 15.13 -4.97
C SER A 71 3.03 15.80 -4.01
N ARG A 72 3.06 15.44 -2.72
CA ARG A 72 2.21 16.05 -1.69
C ARG A 72 2.44 17.55 -1.53
N ALA A 73 3.65 18.04 -1.73
CA ALA A 73 3.92 19.48 -1.70
C ALA A 73 3.09 20.26 -2.74
N SER A 74 2.62 19.59 -3.80
CA SER A 74 1.83 20.16 -4.89
C SER A 74 0.31 19.97 -4.74
N HIS A 75 -0.17 19.19 -3.77
CA HIS A 75 -1.61 18.85 -3.61
C HIS A 75 -2.14 19.13 -2.20
N LYS A 76 -3.11 20.06 -2.07
CA LYS A 76 -3.62 20.55 -0.78
C LYS A 76 -4.69 19.67 -0.09
N ALA A 77 -5.24 18.64 -0.73
CA ALA A 77 -6.37 17.90 -0.17
C ALA A 77 -5.94 16.61 0.53
N MET A 78 -5.93 16.64 1.87
CA MET A 78 -5.95 15.46 2.74
C MET A 78 -6.84 15.83 3.93
N GLN A 79 -7.77 14.96 4.28
CA GLN A 79 -8.56 15.20 5.49
C GLN A 79 -7.64 15.08 6.72
N PRO A 80 -7.85 15.88 7.78
CA PRO A 80 -6.98 15.85 8.96
C PRO A 80 -6.80 14.45 9.56
N HIS A 81 -7.86 13.64 9.61
CA HIS A 81 -7.80 12.28 10.14
C HIS A 81 -6.95 11.32 9.26
N GLU A 82 -6.99 11.47 7.94
CA GLU A 82 -6.15 10.68 7.01
C GLU A 82 -4.68 11.04 7.20
N ARG A 83 -4.38 12.33 7.33
CA ARG A 83 -3.04 12.83 7.63
C ARG A 83 -2.52 12.27 8.96
N ASP A 84 -3.33 12.36 10.01
CA ASP A 84 -2.94 11.94 11.35
C ASP A 84 -2.74 10.41 11.43
N HIS A 85 -3.53 9.63 10.69
CA HIS A 85 -3.32 8.20 10.52
C HIS A 85 -1.99 7.90 9.83
N LEU A 86 -1.71 8.58 8.70
CA LEU A 86 -0.48 8.36 7.94
C LEU A 86 0.78 8.76 8.75
N VAL A 87 0.76 9.93 9.40
CA VAL A 87 1.88 10.39 10.24
C VAL A 87 2.17 9.40 11.37
N ARG A 88 1.14 8.85 12.01
CA ARG A 88 1.30 7.86 13.08
C ARG A 88 1.95 6.58 12.57
N ALA A 89 1.52 6.09 11.41
CA ALA A 89 2.09 4.90 10.78
C ALA A 89 3.58 5.12 10.41
N LEU A 90 3.91 6.26 9.79
CA LEU A 90 5.29 6.60 9.43
C LEU A 90 6.20 6.74 10.64
N LYS A 91 5.74 7.37 11.73
CA LYS A 91 6.49 7.44 13.00
C LYS A 91 6.74 6.05 13.60
N GLY A 92 5.73 5.18 13.55
CA GLY A 92 5.86 3.79 14.01
C GLY A 92 6.90 3.02 13.21
N LEU A 93 6.88 3.16 11.88
CA LEU A 93 7.87 2.54 10.99
C LEU A 93 9.28 3.06 11.25
N ALA A 94 9.47 4.39 11.31
CA ALA A 94 10.77 5.00 11.59
C ALA A 94 11.34 4.51 12.93
N GLY A 95 10.51 4.44 13.98
CA GLY A 95 10.92 3.94 15.29
C GLY A 95 11.26 2.45 15.32
N ALA A 96 10.66 1.63 14.44
CA ALA A 96 11.02 0.22 14.29
C ALA A 96 12.35 0.06 13.56
N LEU A 97 12.56 0.82 12.47
CA LEU A 97 13.81 0.80 11.70
C LEU A 97 15.01 1.26 12.53
N ALA A 98 14.85 2.29 13.36
CA ALA A 98 15.92 2.79 14.24
C ALA A 98 16.36 1.77 15.31
N LYS A 99 15.54 0.75 15.60
CA LYS A 99 15.87 -0.35 16.53
C LYS A 99 16.45 -1.58 15.82
N ALA A 100 16.35 -1.63 14.50
CA ALA A 100 16.76 -2.76 13.68
C ALA A 100 18.22 -2.64 13.20
N GLY A 101 18.86 -1.48 13.39
CA GLY A 101 20.31 -1.26 13.24
C GLY A 101 21.00 -1.18 14.60
#